data_AF-A8UGP5-F1
#
_entry.id   AF-A8UGP5-F1
#
_cell.length_a   1.000
_cell.length_b   1.000
_cell.length_c   1.000
_cell.angle_alpha   90.00
_cell.angle_beta   90.00
_cell.angle_gamma   90.00
#
_symmetry.space_group_name_H-M   'P 1'
#
loop_
_entity.id
_entity.type
_entity.pdbx_description
1 polymer ?
#
loop_
_entity_poly.entity_id
_entity_poly.type
_entity_poly.pdbx_seq_one_letter_code
_entity_poly.pdbx_strand_id
1 'polypeptide(L)'
;MKKFLTILSLILIPFCVSGQQSKQKNPLPLAKYDDNVKLPLTAKERAQIIEVYGESADKLVFNNPHRLKSIKHILRNRVVIKLITNENEKKPCPKLSEVSHFDDSKFNPNDFNPLKYGFNFYSRGAAIYQVDHTNYYIIIKSQYQ
;
A
#
# COMPACT_ATOMS: atom_id res chain seq x y z
N MET A 1 -27.07 -48.34 28.98
CA MET A 1 -27.37 -47.29 27.98
C MET A 1 -26.48 -46.05 28.11
N LYS A 2 -26.25 -45.48 29.30
CA LYS A 2 -25.39 -44.28 29.49
C LYS A 2 -23.91 -44.45 29.05
N LYS A 3 -23.30 -45.63 29.24
CA LYS A 3 -21.89 -45.89 28.86
C LYS A 3 -21.67 -45.98 27.34
N PHE A 4 -22.68 -46.40 26.58
CA PHE A 4 -22.63 -46.44 25.11
C PHE A 4 -22.73 -45.05 24.49
N LEU A 5 -23.50 -44.15 25.12
CA LEU A 5 -23.66 -42.77 24.66
C LEU A 5 -22.35 -41.95 24.79
N THR A 6 -21.57 -42.21 25.84
CA THR A 6 -20.25 -41.58 26.05
C THR A 6 -19.20 -42.04 25.05
N ILE A 7 -19.23 -43.31 24.61
CA ILE A 7 -18.27 -43.82 23.62
C ILE A 7 -18.58 -43.26 22.23
N LEU A 8 -19.86 -43.10 21.89
CA LEU A 8 -20.28 -42.53 20.61
C LEU A 8 -19.88 -41.04 20.47
N SER A 9 -19.84 -40.29 21.58
CA SER A 9 -19.46 -38.87 21.57
C SER A 9 -17.97 -38.60 21.34
N LEU A 10 -17.08 -39.56 21.63
CA LEU A 10 -15.63 -39.40 21.41
C LEU A 10 -15.20 -39.65 19.95
N ILE A 11 -16.01 -40.35 19.16
CA ILE A 11 -15.64 -40.77 17.79
C ILE A 11 -15.97 -39.66 16.75
N LEU A 12 -16.79 -38.67 17.10
CA LEU A 12 -17.26 -37.63 16.17
C LEU A 12 -16.38 -36.36 16.14
N ILE A 13 -15.37 -36.25 16.99
CA ILE A 13 -14.51 -35.06 17.10
C ILE A 13 -13.45 -34.89 15.98
N PRO A 14 -12.94 -35.92 15.26
CA PRO A 14 -11.86 -35.70 14.30
C PRO A 14 -12.29 -35.13 12.92
N PHE A 15 -13.59 -34.98 12.62
CA PHE A 15 -14.02 -34.57 11.27
C PHE A 15 -14.12 -33.06 11.02
N CYS A 16 -13.89 -32.20 12.03
CA CYS A 16 -13.99 -30.75 11.88
C CYS A 16 -12.64 -30.02 11.69
N VAL A 17 -11.55 -30.73 11.42
CA VAL A 17 -10.27 -30.09 11.07
C VAL A 17 -10.20 -29.89 9.56
N SER A 18 -11.04 -28.99 9.04
CA SER A 18 -10.73 -28.33 7.77
C SER A 18 -9.60 -27.33 8.05
N GLY A 19 -8.36 -27.81 8.04
CA GLY A 19 -7.20 -26.94 8.06
C GLY A 19 -7.34 -25.94 6.91
N GLN A 20 -7.22 -24.64 7.20
CA GLN A 20 -7.18 -23.62 6.16
C GLN A 20 -6.12 -24.03 5.15
N GLN A 21 -6.55 -24.44 3.94
CA GLN A 21 -5.67 -24.46 2.79
C GLN A 21 -5.26 -23.01 2.59
N SER A 22 -4.13 -22.63 3.19
CA SER A 22 -3.40 -21.45 2.78
C SER A 22 -3.11 -21.73 1.30
N LYS A 23 -3.86 -21.08 0.40
CA LYS A 23 -3.54 -21.11 -1.03
C LYS A 23 -2.04 -20.89 -1.11
N GLN A 24 -1.30 -21.85 -1.66
CA GLN A 24 0.15 -21.84 -1.71
C GLN A 24 0.57 -20.54 -2.39
N LYS A 25 0.83 -19.48 -1.60
CA LYS A 25 1.19 -18.17 -2.15
C LYS A 25 2.67 -18.29 -2.44
N ASN A 26 3.01 -18.30 -3.73
CA ASN A 26 4.40 -18.19 -4.16
C ASN A 26 5.11 -17.09 -3.36
N PRO A 27 6.35 -17.32 -2.91
CA PRO A 27 7.10 -16.34 -2.13
C PRO A 27 7.11 -15.00 -2.85
N LEU A 28 7.06 -13.91 -2.07
CA LEU A 28 7.12 -12.58 -2.62
C LEU A 28 8.53 -12.38 -3.22
N PRO A 29 8.65 -11.87 -4.46
CA PRO A 29 9.95 -11.49 -4.98
C PRO A 29 10.55 -10.36 -4.11
N LEU A 30 11.86 -10.14 -4.21
CA LEU A 30 12.49 -9.03 -3.51
C LEU A 30 12.08 -7.70 -4.16
N ALA A 31 11.89 -6.68 -3.33
CA ALA A 31 11.63 -5.34 -3.83
C ALA A 31 12.82 -4.85 -4.67
N LYS A 32 12.54 -4.27 -5.83
CA LYS A 32 13.52 -3.69 -6.73
C LYS A 32 13.62 -2.20 -6.45
N TYR A 33 14.86 -1.71 -6.41
CA TYR A 33 15.16 -0.32 -6.09
C TYR A 33 16.10 0.24 -7.14
N ASP A 34 15.74 1.38 -7.72
CA ASP A 34 16.62 2.11 -8.63
C ASP A 34 17.73 2.81 -7.83
N ASP A 35 18.86 3.08 -8.48
CA ASP A 35 20.01 3.70 -7.82
C ASP A 35 19.70 5.08 -7.23
N ASN A 36 18.69 5.77 -7.76
CA ASN A 36 18.28 7.08 -7.26
C ASN A 36 17.86 7.04 -5.79
N VAL A 37 17.46 5.90 -5.21
CA VAL A 37 17.12 5.83 -3.77
C VAL A 37 18.34 5.91 -2.87
N LYS A 38 19.56 5.81 -3.40
CA LYS A 38 20.81 6.01 -2.64
C LYS A 38 21.10 7.50 -2.41
N LEU A 39 20.57 8.37 -3.27
CA LEU A 39 20.75 9.81 -3.16
C LEU A 39 20.06 10.38 -1.91
N PRO A 40 20.58 11.48 -1.33
CA PRO A 40 19.94 12.21 -0.24
C PRO A 40 18.50 12.62 -0.54
N LEU A 41 17.71 12.90 0.49
CA LEU A 41 16.39 13.49 0.32
C LEU A 41 16.51 14.89 -0.27
N THR A 42 15.64 15.21 -1.21
CA THR A 42 15.38 16.60 -1.62
C THR A 42 14.65 17.34 -0.50
N ALA A 43 14.64 18.67 -0.56
CA ALA A 43 13.87 19.48 0.39
C ALA A 43 12.37 19.13 0.36
N LYS A 44 11.79 18.91 -0.84
CA LYS A 44 10.40 18.53 -1.02
C LYS A 44 10.08 17.19 -0.35
N GLU A 45 10.89 16.16 -0.59
CA GLU A 45 10.65 14.83 0.00
C GLU A 45 10.82 14.85 1.53
N ARG A 46 11.79 15.61 2.05
CA ARG A 46 11.94 15.81 3.49
C ARG A 46 10.69 16.48 4.08
N ALA A 47 10.20 17.54 3.44
CA ALA A 47 8.99 18.24 3.88
C ALA A 47 7.77 17.31 3.85
N GLN A 48 7.59 16.51 2.80
CA GLN A 48 6.50 15.53 2.71
C GLN A 48 6.53 14.48 3.82
N ILE A 49 7.72 14.04 4.24
CA ILE A 49 7.88 13.11 5.37
C ILE A 49 7.55 13.82 6.69
N ILE A 50 8.07 15.04 6.91
CA ILE A 50 7.81 15.81 8.13
C ILE A 50 6.33 16.14 8.26
N GLU A 51 5.64 16.49 7.17
CA GLU A 51 4.21 16.79 7.16
C GLU A 51 3.38 15.63 7.74
N VAL A 52 3.73 14.39 7.40
CA VAL A 52 2.95 13.19 7.82
C VAL A 52 3.39 12.66 9.18
N TYR A 53 4.69 12.65 9.46
CA TYR A 53 5.23 12.02 10.66
C TYR A 53 5.53 13.00 11.80
N GLY A 54 5.54 14.30 11.53
CA GLY A 54 5.81 15.36 12.49
C GLY A 54 7.08 15.12 13.29
N GLU A 55 7.00 15.29 14.60
CA GLU A 55 8.09 15.05 15.56
C GLU A 55 8.60 13.60 15.55
N SER A 56 7.77 12.65 15.10
CA SER A 56 8.17 11.24 15.00
C SER A 56 8.95 10.90 13.73
N ALA A 57 9.16 11.86 12.81
CA ALA A 57 9.84 11.63 11.54
C ALA A 57 11.26 11.07 11.71
N ASP A 58 12.03 11.57 12.68
CA ASP A 58 13.38 11.07 12.95
C ASP A 58 13.35 9.60 13.36
N LYS A 59 12.54 9.26 14.37
CA LYS A 59 12.44 7.91 14.92
C LYS A 59 11.87 6.91 13.92
N LEU A 60 10.79 7.26 13.25
CA LEU A 60 10.02 6.33 12.41
C LEU A 60 10.57 6.23 11.00
N VAL A 61 11.24 7.27 10.49
CA VAL A 61 11.69 7.32 9.10
C VAL A 61 13.18 7.59 9.00
N PHE A 62 13.69 8.74 9.43
CA PHE A 62 15.03 9.17 9.06
C PHE A 62 16.13 8.28 9.67
N ASN A 63 15.96 7.83 10.91
CA ASN A 63 16.90 6.96 11.61
C ASN A 63 16.70 5.47 11.30
N ASN A 64 15.74 5.12 10.43
CA ASN A 64 15.53 3.76 9.95
C ASN A 64 15.89 3.66 8.46
N PRO A 65 17.11 3.19 8.12
CA PRO A 65 17.61 3.19 6.73
C PRO A 65 16.71 2.42 5.75
N HIS A 66 16.14 1.29 6.19
CA HIS A 66 15.24 0.50 5.36
C HIS A 66 13.92 1.23 5.10
N ARG A 67 13.34 1.85 6.13
CA ARG A 67 12.12 2.64 6.01
C ARG A 67 12.34 3.87 5.11
N LEU A 68 13.43 4.60 5.32
CA LEU A 68 13.80 5.75 4.51
C LEU A 68 14.01 5.35 3.04
N LYS A 69 14.70 4.23 2.79
CA LYS A 69 14.87 3.68 1.43
C LYS A 69 13.52 3.34 0.77
N SER A 70 12.62 2.70 1.52
CA SER A 70 11.27 2.37 1.05
C SER A 70 10.45 3.61 0.70
N ILE A 71 10.46 4.63 1.56
CA ILE A 71 9.75 5.90 1.31
C ILE A 71 10.34 6.64 0.11
N LYS A 72 11.67 6.72 -0.02
CA LYS A 72 12.30 7.30 -1.22
C LYS A 72 11.85 6.59 -2.48
N HIS A 73 11.74 5.26 -2.46
CA HIS A 73 11.26 4.50 -3.59
C HIS A 73 9.78 4.80 -3.92
N ILE A 74 8.93 4.95 -2.90
CA ILE A 74 7.53 5.36 -3.06
C ILE A 74 7.45 6.72 -3.76
N LEU A 75 8.14 7.72 -3.23
CA LEU A 75 8.09 9.10 -3.70
C LEU A 75 8.70 9.30 -5.09
N ARG A 76 9.81 8.60 -5.40
CA ARG A 76 10.57 8.82 -6.64
C ARG A 76 10.09 7.97 -7.81
N ASN A 77 9.74 6.71 -7.55
CA ASN A 77 9.68 5.70 -8.62
C ASN A 77 8.28 5.09 -8.78
N ARG A 78 7.52 5.01 -7.69
CA ARG A 78 6.29 4.21 -7.65
C ARG A 78 5.01 5.01 -7.80
N VAL A 79 4.91 6.19 -7.21
CA VAL A 79 3.73 7.04 -7.33
C VAL A 79 3.84 7.87 -8.61
N VAL A 80 2.87 7.70 -9.49
CA VAL A 80 2.76 8.45 -10.75
C VAL A 80 1.39 9.09 -10.81
N ILE A 81 1.36 10.41 -11.00
CA ILE A 81 0.13 11.15 -11.25
C ILE A 81 0.01 11.31 -12.76
N LYS A 82 -1.07 10.79 -13.35
CA LYS A 82 -1.30 10.84 -14.79
C LYS A 82 -2.59 11.57 -15.09
N LEU A 83 -2.54 12.56 -15.98
CA LEU A 83 -3.73 13.16 -16.59
C LEU A 83 -4.15 12.29 -17.78
N ILE A 84 -5.40 11.83 -17.76
CA ILE A 84 -5.99 11.08 -18.87
C ILE A 84 -6.80 12.03 -19.74
N THR A 85 -6.38 12.21 -20.99
CA THR A 85 -7.11 13.04 -21.98
C THR A 85 -7.92 12.20 -22.96
N ASN A 86 -7.54 10.94 -23.17
CA ASN A 86 -8.23 9.99 -24.04
C ASN A 86 -9.18 9.11 -23.21
N GLU A 87 -10.47 9.12 -23.55
CA GLU A 87 -11.50 8.29 -22.89
C GLU A 87 -11.17 6.79 -22.91
N ASN A 88 -10.51 6.30 -23.95
CA ASN A 88 -10.14 4.89 -24.09
C ASN A 88 -9.06 4.44 -23.08
N GLU A 89 -8.35 5.38 -22.46
CA GLU A 89 -7.36 5.08 -21.41
C GLU A 89 -7.96 5.05 -20.01
N LYS A 90 -9.23 5.45 -19.84
CA LYS A 90 -9.90 5.39 -18.55
C LYS A 90 -10.09 3.94 -18.12
N LYS A 91 -9.65 3.64 -16.90
CA LYS A 91 -9.82 2.33 -16.27
C LYS A 91 -10.79 2.43 -15.12
N PRO A 92 -11.75 1.48 -14.98
CA PRO A 92 -12.52 1.35 -13.76
C PRO A 92 -11.58 1.15 -12.57
N CYS A 93 -11.67 2.03 -11.58
CA CYS A 93 -10.89 1.96 -10.35
C CYS A 93 -11.59 2.74 -9.23
N PRO A 94 -11.25 2.47 -7.96
CA PRO A 94 -11.76 3.23 -6.82
C PRO A 94 -11.44 4.71 -6.92
N LYS A 95 -12.28 5.55 -6.31
CA LYS A 95 -11.99 6.97 -6.16
C LYS A 95 -10.88 7.20 -5.12
N LEU A 96 -10.22 8.35 -5.21
CA LEU A 96 -9.26 8.77 -4.20
C LEU A 96 -9.94 9.05 -2.86
N SER A 97 -11.16 9.60 -2.88
CA SER A 97 -11.98 9.82 -1.68
C SER A 97 -12.32 8.55 -0.90
N GLU A 98 -12.30 7.39 -1.54
CA GLU A 98 -12.49 6.08 -0.88
C GLU A 98 -11.24 5.63 -0.10
N VAL A 99 -10.10 6.30 -0.28
CA VAL A 99 -8.86 6.04 0.46
C VAL A 99 -8.83 6.93 1.69
N SER A 100 -8.65 6.32 2.87
CA SER A 100 -8.48 7.07 4.10
C SER A 100 -7.30 8.04 3.99
N HIS A 101 -7.49 9.27 4.45
CA HIS A 101 -6.45 10.29 4.48
C HIS A 101 -6.56 11.12 5.76
N PHE A 102 -5.47 11.80 6.10
CA PHE A 102 -5.36 12.51 7.38
C PHE A 102 -5.84 13.98 7.35
N ASP A 103 -6.24 14.51 6.18
CA ASP A 103 -6.54 15.94 6.00
C ASP A 103 -7.50 16.20 4.82
N ASP A 104 -8.39 17.20 4.95
CA ASP A 104 -9.39 17.64 3.96
C ASP A 104 -8.79 18.43 2.77
N SER A 105 -7.47 18.39 2.59
CA SER A 105 -6.77 19.13 1.55
C SER A 105 -7.24 18.74 0.14
N LYS A 106 -7.56 19.74 -0.69
CA LYS A 106 -7.95 19.54 -2.09
C LYS A 106 -6.76 19.00 -2.89
N PHE A 107 -7.03 18.03 -3.77
CA PHE A 107 -6.01 17.47 -4.66
C PHE A 107 -5.38 18.56 -5.54
N ASN A 108 -4.05 18.62 -5.53
CA ASN A 108 -3.24 19.41 -6.46
C ASN A 108 -2.11 18.51 -6.99
N PRO A 109 -2.04 18.24 -8.32
CA PRO A 109 -1.04 17.33 -8.87
C PRO A 109 0.40 17.82 -8.68
N ASN A 110 0.62 19.13 -8.51
CA ASN A 110 1.96 19.70 -8.35
C ASN A 110 2.49 19.61 -6.92
N ASP A 111 1.58 19.50 -5.94
CA ASP A 111 1.88 19.50 -4.51
C ASP A 111 1.36 18.26 -3.78
N PHE A 112 1.00 17.22 -4.53
CA PHE A 112 0.46 16.01 -3.97
C PHE A 112 1.48 15.29 -3.08
N ASN A 113 1.13 15.07 -1.81
CA ASN A 113 1.88 14.22 -0.90
C ASN A 113 1.20 12.85 -0.76
N PRO A 114 1.71 11.79 -1.43
CA PRO A 114 1.10 10.46 -1.36
C PRO A 114 1.15 9.84 0.03
N LEU A 115 2.04 10.28 0.91
CA LEU A 115 2.19 9.71 2.25
C LEU A 115 1.02 10.09 3.18
N LYS A 116 0.22 11.10 2.83
CA LYS A 116 -1.00 11.50 3.57
C LYS A 116 -2.17 10.52 3.41
N TYR A 117 -2.06 9.59 2.46
CA TYR A 117 -3.12 8.67 2.11
C TYR A 117 -2.77 7.26 2.58
N GLY A 118 -3.77 6.54 3.06
CA GLY A 118 -3.72 5.14 3.49
C GLY A 118 -3.57 4.14 2.35
N PHE A 119 -2.77 4.46 1.33
CA PHE A 119 -2.51 3.55 0.23
C PHE A 119 -1.80 2.29 0.70
N ASN A 120 -2.19 1.15 0.13
CA ASN A 120 -1.49 -0.11 0.37
C ASN A 120 -0.22 -0.20 -0.50
N PHE A 121 0.81 0.58 -0.14
CA PHE A 121 2.10 0.61 -0.82
C PHE A 121 2.82 -0.75 -0.79
N TYR A 122 2.46 -1.68 0.07
CA TYR A 122 3.16 -2.97 0.20
C TYR A 122 2.39 -4.15 -0.41
N SER A 123 1.33 -3.86 -1.17
CA SER A 123 0.58 -4.86 -1.93
C SER A 123 1.43 -5.51 -3.03
N ARG A 124 1.00 -6.70 -3.49
CA ARG A 124 1.71 -7.43 -4.56
C ARG A 124 1.62 -6.72 -5.91
N GLY A 125 0.44 -6.19 -6.22
CA GLY A 125 0.13 -5.57 -7.50
C GLY A 125 0.35 -4.07 -7.49
N ALA A 126 0.21 -3.47 -8.66
CA ALA A 126 0.00 -2.03 -8.75
C ALA A 126 -1.43 -1.69 -8.31
N ALA A 127 -1.64 -0.45 -7.85
CA ALA A 127 -2.95 0.11 -7.56
C ALA A 127 -3.17 1.37 -8.40
N ILE A 128 -4.42 1.64 -8.73
CA ILE A 128 -4.84 2.83 -9.48
C ILE A 128 -6.04 3.42 -8.76
N TYR A 129 -6.04 4.75 -8.62
CA TYR A 129 -7.13 5.51 -8.02
C TYR A 129 -7.46 6.69 -8.92
N GLN A 130 -8.75 6.93 -9.16
CA GLN A 130 -9.19 8.13 -9.88
C GLN A 130 -9.40 9.27 -8.88
N VAL A 131 -8.80 10.42 -9.14
CA VAL A 131 -9.06 11.63 -8.37
C VAL A 131 -10.48 12.11 -8.66
N ASP A 132 -11.25 12.29 -7.60
CA ASP A 132 -12.65 12.73 -7.64
C ASP A 132 -12.86 13.97 -8.51
N HIS A 133 -13.89 13.93 -9.35
CA HIS A 133 -14.29 15.01 -10.25
C HIS A 133 -13.20 15.51 -11.21
N THR A 134 -12.13 14.73 -11.45
CA THR A 134 -11.09 15.07 -12.42
C THR A 134 -10.75 13.88 -13.31
N ASN A 135 -9.92 14.15 -14.32
CA ASN A 135 -9.30 13.13 -15.16
C ASN A 135 -7.89 12.73 -14.67
N TYR A 136 -7.51 13.10 -13.44
CA TYR A 136 -6.25 12.65 -12.86
C TYR A 136 -6.39 11.27 -12.23
N TYR A 137 -5.34 10.47 -12.41
CA TYR A 137 -5.21 9.14 -11.84
C TYR A 137 -3.90 9.07 -11.06
N ILE A 138 -3.96 8.46 -9.87
CA ILE A 138 -2.80 8.12 -9.06
C ILE A 138 -2.50 6.65 -9.27
N ILE A 139 -1.35 6.36 -9.85
CA ILE A 139 -0.87 5.01 -10.12
C ILE A 139 0.24 4.71 -9.12
N ILE A 140 0.10 3.62 -8.38
CA ILE A 140 1.11 3.13 -7.45
C ILE A 140 1.66 1.84 -8.04
N LYS A 141 2.87 1.89 -8.60
CA LYS A 141 3.54 0.72 -9.16
C LYS A 141 3.84 -0.30 -8.06
N SER A 142 3.95 -1.58 -8.42
CA SER A 142 4.40 -2.61 -7.48
C SER A 142 5.87 -2.37 -7.09
N GLN A 143 6.26 -2.73 -5.87
CA GLN A 143 7.67 -2.64 -5.43
C GLN A 143 8.57 -3.70 -6.09
N TYR A 144 8.00 -4.62 -6.86
CA TYR A 144 8.72 -5.72 -7.51
C TYR A 144 9.02 -5.47 -8.99
N GLN A 145 8.57 -4.33 -9.54
CA GLN A 145 8.70 -3.99 -10.95
C GLN A 145 10.04 -3.32 -11.21
#